data_AF-A0A2K9NVB3-F1
#
_entry.id   AF-A0A2K9NVB3-F1
#
_cell.length_a   1.000
_cell.length_b   1.000
_cell.length_c   1.000
_cell.angle_alpha   90.00
_cell.angle_beta   90.00
_cell.angle_gamma   90.00
#
_symmetry.space_group_name_H-M   'P 1'
#
loop_
_entity.id
_entity.type
_entity.pdbx_description
1 polymer ?
#
loop_
_entity_poly.entity_id
_entity_poly.type
_entity_poly.pdbx_seq_one_letter_code
_entity_poly.pdbx_strand_id
1 'polypeptide(L)'
;MEGSVYSSLGLRMNRTFREKQGELFSLKDFLEHKFVIHNQDELKKIFIKDLKGILQKENLFDLIQGFFDLETDLNNAYERLDFEITQVNFDEFYKNLSPVLMRALLENATQPDNAVMILKSIKEALRIALEEELVQLEDIEA
;
A
#
# COMPACT_ATOMS: atom_id res chain seq x y z
N MET A 1 -7.23 -53.48 7.92
CA MET A 1 -7.96 -52.26 8.33
C MET A 1 -6.91 -51.20 8.59
N GLU A 2 -6.60 -50.40 7.59
CA GLU A 2 -5.63 -49.31 7.72
C GLU A 2 -6.36 -48.09 8.29
N GLY A 3 -6.10 -47.80 9.57
CA GLY A 3 -6.57 -46.58 10.22
C GLY A 3 -5.70 -45.42 9.77
N SER A 4 -6.23 -44.59 8.88
CA SER A 4 -5.61 -43.30 8.53
C SER A 4 -5.65 -42.37 9.75
N VAL A 5 -4.48 -42.14 10.34
CA VAL A 5 -4.28 -41.13 11.38
C VAL A 5 -4.34 -39.77 10.70
N TYR A 6 -5.50 -39.12 10.71
CA TYR A 6 -5.60 -37.71 10.36
C TYR A 6 -4.80 -36.91 11.39
N SER A 7 -3.65 -36.38 10.96
CA SER A 7 -2.78 -35.57 11.80
C SER A 7 -3.54 -34.33 12.29
N SER A 8 -3.60 -34.19 13.62
CA SER A 8 -4.21 -33.05 14.31
C SER A 8 -3.55 -31.71 13.98
N LEU A 9 -2.35 -31.73 13.37
CA LEU A 9 -1.65 -30.56 12.84
C LEU A 9 -2.30 -30.02 11.56
N GLY A 10 -2.79 -30.88 10.67
CA GLY A 10 -3.47 -30.45 9.44
C GLY A 10 -4.84 -29.83 9.70
N LEU A 11 -5.53 -30.29 10.75
CA LEU A 11 -6.78 -29.70 11.23
C LEU A 11 -6.55 -28.37 11.97
N ARG A 12 -5.43 -28.24 12.71
CA ARG A 12 -5.05 -26.98 13.36
C ARG A 12 -4.64 -25.92 12.35
N MET A 13 -3.84 -26.25 11.34
CA MET A 13 -3.52 -25.32 10.24
C MET A 13 -4.78 -24.83 9.53
N ASN A 14 -5.72 -25.71 9.18
CA ASN A 14 -6.97 -25.28 8.56
C ASN A 14 -7.84 -24.38 9.46
N ARG A 15 -7.79 -24.57 10.79
CA ARG A 15 -8.49 -23.68 11.73
C ARG A 15 -7.82 -22.31 11.85
N THR A 16 -6.50 -22.23 12.01
CA THR A 16 -5.80 -20.93 12.02
C THR A 16 -5.90 -20.21 10.67
N PHE A 17 -5.90 -20.92 9.54
CA PHE A 17 -6.13 -20.33 8.22
C PHE A 17 -7.56 -19.81 8.03
N ARG A 18 -8.57 -20.53 8.54
CA ARG A 18 -9.97 -20.05 8.51
C ARG A 18 -10.25 -18.93 9.50
N GLU A 19 -9.62 -18.93 10.67
CA GLU A 19 -9.76 -17.85 11.65
C GLU A 19 -9.05 -16.57 11.18
N LYS A 20 -8.01 -16.67 10.34
CA LYS A 20 -7.37 -15.53 9.69
C LYS A 20 -8.09 -15.01 8.44
N GLN A 21 -9.19 -15.63 7.97
CA GLN A 21 -10.00 -15.08 6.88
C GLN A 21 -10.66 -13.72 7.22
N GLY A 22 -10.58 -13.27 8.48
CA GLY A 22 -10.99 -11.93 8.90
C GLY A 22 -9.87 -10.88 8.92
N GLU A 23 -8.60 -11.26 8.73
CA GLU A 23 -7.49 -10.31 8.65
C GLU A 23 -7.26 -9.93 7.20
N LEU A 24 -7.56 -8.68 6.83
CA LEU A 24 -7.10 -8.09 5.56
C LEU A 24 -5.59 -8.32 5.42
N PHE A 25 -5.15 -9.16 4.49
CA PHE A 25 -3.72 -9.43 4.23
C PHE A 25 -3.11 -8.31 3.38
N SER A 26 -1.78 -8.19 3.33
CA SER A 26 -1.12 -7.19 2.46
C SER A 26 -1.11 -7.63 0.99
N LEU A 27 -0.88 -6.70 0.04
CA LEU A 27 -0.66 -7.04 -1.37
C LEU A 27 0.53 -7.98 -1.54
N LYS A 28 1.59 -7.78 -0.77
CA LYS A 28 2.74 -8.68 -0.75
C LYS A 28 2.36 -10.11 -0.37
N ASP A 29 1.52 -10.29 0.65
CA ASP A 29 1.02 -11.61 1.04
C ASP A 29 0.21 -12.26 -0.10
N PHE A 30 -0.60 -11.48 -0.83
CA PHE A 30 -1.31 -11.95 -2.01
C PHE A 30 -0.37 -12.41 -3.12
N LEU A 31 0.76 -11.71 -3.33
CA LEU A 31 1.73 -12.07 -4.36
C LEU A 31 2.58 -13.30 -3.98
N GLU A 32 2.87 -13.50 -2.70
CA GLU A 32 3.73 -14.58 -2.21
C GLU A 32 2.95 -15.87 -1.90
N HIS A 33 1.64 -15.79 -1.70
CA HIS A 33 0.80 -16.91 -1.27
C HIS A 33 -0.38 -17.16 -2.21
N LYS A 34 -1.01 -18.33 -2.10
CA LYS A 34 -2.19 -18.71 -2.91
C LYS A 34 -3.50 -18.10 -2.37
N PHE A 35 -3.49 -16.80 -2.08
CA PHE A 35 -4.73 -16.09 -1.75
C PHE A 35 -5.42 -15.62 -3.02
N VAL A 36 -6.72 -15.39 -2.92
CA VAL A 36 -7.54 -14.90 -4.03
C VAL A 36 -8.22 -13.63 -3.57
N ILE A 37 -8.06 -12.57 -4.34
CA ILE A 37 -8.83 -11.33 -4.22
C ILE A 37 -9.99 -11.46 -5.20
N HIS A 38 -11.23 -11.32 -4.72
CA HIS A 38 -12.41 -11.65 -5.51
C HIS A 38 -13.01 -10.47 -6.27
N ASN A 39 -12.68 -9.24 -5.88
CA ASN A 39 -13.26 -8.03 -6.46
C ASN A 39 -12.38 -6.79 -6.16
N GLN A 40 -12.72 -5.69 -6.83
CA GLN A 40 -12.04 -4.41 -6.69
C GLN A 40 -12.14 -3.82 -5.27
N ASP A 41 -13.24 -4.04 -4.54
CA ASP A 41 -13.40 -3.51 -3.18
C ASP A 41 -12.47 -4.20 -2.18
N GLU A 42 -12.25 -5.51 -2.32
CA GLU A 42 -11.27 -6.26 -1.53
C GLU A 42 -9.85 -5.77 -1.81
N LEU A 43 -9.50 -5.61 -3.09
CA LEU A 43 -8.22 -5.04 -3.50
C LEU A 43 -7.99 -3.67 -2.87
N LYS A 44 -9.00 -2.79 -2.97
CA LYS A 44 -8.98 -1.44 -2.42
C LYS A 44 -8.77 -1.44 -0.91
N LYS A 45 -9.45 -2.30 -0.15
CA LYS A 45 -9.28 -2.39 1.31
C LYS A 45 -7.88 -2.84 1.71
N ILE A 46 -7.33 -3.81 0.98
CA ILE A 46 -5.94 -4.28 1.19
C ILE A 46 -4.97 -3.15 0.90
N PHE A 47 -5.14 -2.46 -0.23
CA PHE A 47 -4.30 -1.35 -0.65
C PHE A 47 -4.33 -0.17 0.34
N ILE A 48 -5.53 0.24 0.79
CA ILE A 48 -5.72 1.27 1.83
C ILE A 48 -4.99 0.88 3.12
N LYS A 49 -5.08 -0.39 3.52
CA LYS A 49 -4.39 -0.89 4.72
C LYS A 49 -2.87 -0.76 4.58
N ASP A 50 -2.31 -1.18 3.45
CA ASP A 50 -0.86 -1.13 3.22
C ASP A 50 -0.38 0.32 3.11
N LEU A 51 -1.15 1.19 2.44
CA LEU A 51 -0.89 2.63 2.35
C LEU A 51 -0.87 3.30 3.75
N LYS A 52 -1.83 2.96 4.62
CA LYS A 52 -1.82 3.39 6.03
C LYS A 52 -0.57 2.93 6.76
N GLY A 53 -0.08 1.72 6.49
CA GLY A 53 1.18 1.22 7.04
C GLY A 53 2.40 2.04 6.60
N ILE A 54 2.42 2.50 5.35
CA ILE A 54 3.50 3.35 4.82
C ILE A 54 3.48 4.74 5.46
N LEU A 55 2.31 5.34 5.64
CA LEU A 55 2.15 6.64 6.30
C LEU A 55 2.65 6.67 7.75
N GLN A 56 2.73 5.51 8.42
CA GLN A 56 3.29 5.40 9.77
C GLN A 56 4.83 5.49 9.79
N LYS A 57 5.51 5.42 8.65
CA LYS A 57 6.99 5.43 8.59
C LYS A 57 7.57 6.82 8.85
N GLU A 58 8.36 6.97 9.90
CA GLU A 58 8.94 8.27 10.28
C GLU A 58 10.11 8.69 9.39
N ASN A 59 10.88 7.75 8.84
CA ASN A 59 12.00 8.08 7.97
C ASN A 59 11.52 8.37 6.54
N LEU A 60 12.05 9.43 5.90
CA LEU A 60 11.70 9.79 4.52
C LEU A 60 12.03 8.66 3.53
N PHE A 61 13.21 8.07 3.64
CA PHE A 61 13.65 7.01 2.74
C PHE A 61 12.81 5.75 2.91
N ASP A 62 12.47 5.38 4.14
CA ASP A 62 11.60 4.23 4.39
C ASP A 62 10.18 4.47 3.84
N LEU A 63 9.68 5.71 3.93
CA LEU A 63 8.41 6.15 3.37
C LEU A 63 8.42 6.04 1.83
N ILE A 64 9.44 6.61 1.18
CA ILE A 64 9.61 6.55 -0.29
C ILE A 64 9.75 5.10 -0.75
N GLN A 65 10.60 4.32 -0.09
CA GLN A 65 10.80 2.91 -0.43
C GLN A 65 9.49 2.12 -0.27
N GLY A 66 8.79 2.31 0.86
CA GLY A 66 7.52 1.63 1.10
C GLY A 66 6.47 1.97 0.06
N PHE A 67 6.41 3.23 -0.38
CA PHE A 67 5.53 3.66 -1.45
C PHE A 67 5.83 2.94 -2.78
N PHE A 68 7.09 2.91 -3.21
CA PHE A 68 7.47 2.23 -4.45
C PHE A 68 7.30 0.71 -4.38
N ASP A 69 7.56 0.10 -3.22
CA ASP A 69 7.29 -1.32 -2.99
C ASP A 69 5.79 -1.60 -3.19
N LEU A 70 4.92 -0.77 -2.60
CA LEU A 70 3.47 -0.91 -2.72
C LEU A 70 2.97 -0.70 -4.16
N GLU A 71 3.48 0.29 -4.88
CA GLU A 71 3.18 0.50 -6.30
C GLU A 71 3.60 -0.71 -7.13
N THR A 72 4.79 -1.25 -6.88
CA THR A 72 5.29 -2.44 -7.57
C THR A 72 4.38 -3.64 -7.28
N ASP A 73 4.02 -3.85 -6.02
CA ASP A 73 3.13 -4.93 -5.61
C ASP A 73 1.73 -4.78 -6.24
N LEU A 74 1.21 -3.56 -6.31
CA LEU A 74 -0.07 -3.25 -6.95
C LEU A 74 -0.05 -3.59 -8.46
N ASN A 75 0.99 -3.14 -9.17
CA ASN A 75 1.16 -3.44 -10.59
C ASN A 75 1.28 -4.95 -10.85
N ASN A 76 2.06 -5.66 -10.02
CA ASN A 76 2.17 -7.11 -10.09
C ASN A 76 0.85 -7.81 -9.76
N ALA A 77 0.03 -7.23 -8.88
CA ALA A 77 -1.28 -7.76 -8.56
C ALA A 77 -2.22 -7.65 -9.77
N TYR A 78 -2.18 -6.54 -10.52
CA TYR A 78 -3.00 -6.34 -11.71
C TYR A 78 -2.81 -7.44 -12.76
N GLU A 79 -1.58 -7.92 -12.93
CA GLU A 79 -1.28 -9.01 -13.86
C GLU A 79 -1.90 -10.37 -13.45
N ARG A 80 -2.31 -10.52 -12.18
CA ARG A 80 -2.81 -11.77 -11.61
C ARG A 80 -4.31 -11.79 -11.34
N LEU A 81 -4.96 -10.64 -11.38
CA LEU A 81 -6.39 -10.50 -11.10
C LEU A 81 -7.21 -10.81 -12.35
N ASP A 82 -8.38 -11.42 -12.16
CA ASP A 82 -9.28 -11.85 -13.23
C ASP A 82 -10.43 -10.86 -13.48
N PHE A 83 -10.34 -9.66 -12.89
CA PHE A 83 -11.30 -8.58 -13.03
C PHE A 83 -10.62 -7.28 -13.46
N GLU A 84 -11.41 -6.38 -14.06
CA GLU A 84 -10.94 -5.05 -14.48
C GLU A 84 -10.77 -4.12 -13.28
N ILE A 85 -9.68 -3.35 -13.27
CA ILE A 85 -9.31 -2.46 -12.17
C ILE A 85 -9.33 -1.04 -12.69
N THR A 86 -10.21 -0.22 -12.13
CA THR A 86 -10.51 1.11 -12.68
C THR A 86 -10.20 2.27 -11.73
N GLN A 87 -10.16 2.04 -10.42
CA GLN A 87 -10.12 3.13 -9.42
C GLN A 87 -8.92 3.08 -8.48
N VAL A 88 -8.14 2.01 -8.47
CA VAL A 88 -6.91 1.94 -7.70
C VAL A 88 -5.78 2.17 -8.70
N ASN A 89 -4.96 3.20 -8.53
CA ASN A 89 -3.68 3.46 -9.23
C ASN A 89 -3.05 4.74 -8.63
N PHE A 90 -1.84 5.10 -9.06
CA PHE A 90 -1.14 6.31 -8.59
C PHE A 90 -1.01 7.41 -9.66
N ASP A 91 -1.73 7.33 -10.77
CA ASP A 91 -1.56 8.27 -11.89
C ASP A 91 -1.89 9.72 -11.48
N GLU A 92 -3.00 9.90 -10.76
CA GLU A 92 -3.43 11.22 -10.29
C GLU A 92 -2.56 11.70 -9.12
N PHE A 93 -2.16 10.79 -8.24
CA PHE A 93 -1.19 11.06 -7.17
C PHE A 93 0.10 11.71 -7.72
N TYR A 94 0.71 11.15 -8.76
CA TYR A 94 1.95 11.70 -9.32
C TYR A 94 1.77 13.08 -9.96
N LYS A 95 0.63 13.32 -10.63
CA LYS A 95 0.30 14.64 -11.19
C LYS A 95 0.18 15.69 -10.10
N ASN A 96 -0.39 15.33 -8.96
CA ASN A 96 -0.58 16.23 -7.83
C ASN A 96 0.70 16.44 -7.01
N LEU A 97 1.53 15.40 -6.85
CA LEU A 97 2.77 15.48 -6.08
C LEU A 97 3.83 16.35 -6.76
N SER A 98 3.96 16.26 -8.08
CA SER A 98 5.07 16.90 -8.82
C SER A 98 5.15 18.42 -8.60
N PRO A 99 4.05 19.19 -8.73
CA PRO A 99 4.06 20.63 -8.43
C PRO A 99 4.43 20.95 -6.97
N VAL A 100 4.01 20.13 -6.01
CA VAL A 100 4.28 20.34 -4.58
C VAL A 100 5.77 20.16 -4.30
N LEU A 101 6.39 19.12 -4.85
CA LEU A 101 7.84 18.91 -4.73
C LEU A 101 8.64 20.07 -5.36
N MET A 102 8.21 20.56 -6.53
CA MET A 102 8.87 21.71 -7.17
C MET A 102 8.79 22.98 -6.32
N ARG A 103 7.65 23.24 -5.67
CA ARG A 103 7.50 24.37 -4.74
C ARG A 103 8.40 24.22 -3.51
N ALA A 104 8.41 23.04 -2.90
CA ALA A 104 9.25 22.75 -1.74
C ALA A 104 10.75 22.99 -2.02
N LEU A 105 11.21 22.64 -3.22
CA LEU A 105 12.59 22.91 -3.66
C LEU A 105 12.84 24.41 -3.84
N LEU A 106 11.95 25.13 -4.52
CA LEU A 106 12.06 26.57 -4.77
C LEU A 106 12.07 27.41 -3.50
N GLU A 107 11.19 27.11 -2.55
CA GLU A 107 11.07 27.84 -1.28
C GLU A 107 12.34 27.80 -0.44
N ASN A 108 13.08 26.68 -0.52
CA ASN A 108 14.30 26.48 0.23
C ASN A 108 15.56 26.88 -0.55
N ALA A 109 15.48 27.09 -1.87
CA ALA A 109 16.64 27.31 -2.76
C ALA A 109 17.49 28.54 -2.40
N THR A 110 16.91 29.52 -1.71
CA THR A 110 17.60 30.77 -1.35
C THR A 110 18.40 30.67 -0.04
N GLN A 111 18.27 29.56 0.70
CA GLN A 111 18.94 29.38 1.98
C GLN A 111 20.27 28.63 1.81
N PRO A 112 21.39 29.13 2.37
CA PRO A 112 22.62 28.36 2.44
C PRO A 112 22.44 27.15 3.37
N ASP A 113 23.04 26.00 3.03
CA ASP A 113 22.94 24.73 3.78
C ASP A 113 21.51 24.20 3.98
N ASN A 114 20.65 24.39 2.97
CA ASN A 114 19.22 24.07 2.99
C ASN A 114 18.83 22.59 2.86
N ALA A 115 19.79 21.67 2.70
CA ALA A 115 19.51 20.27 2.38
C ALA A 115 18.55 19.60 3.38
N VAL A 116 18.74 19.85 4.69
CA VAL A 116 17.88 19.30 5.74
C VAL A 116 16.45 19.86 5.65
N MET A 117 16.31 21.14 5.34
CA MET A 117 15.00 21.78 5.18
C MET A 117 14.29 21.28 3.94
N ILE A 118 15.00 21.12 2.83
CA ILE A 118 14.48 20.50 1.60
C ILE A 118 13.96 19.09 1.89
N LEU A 119 14.75 18.23 2.55
CA LEU A 119 14.32 16.87 2.87
C LEU A 119 13.10 16.85 3.79
N LYS A 120 13.02 17.79 4.75
CA LYS A 120 11.84 17.93 5.61
C LYS A 120 10.60 18.34 4.80
N SER A 121 10.73 19.35 3.94
CA SER A 121 9.63 19.81 3.09
C SER A 121 9.16 18.74 2.11
N ILE A 122 10.08 17.98 1.51
CA ILE A 122 9.75 16.83 0.64
C ILE A 122 9.00 15.76 1.42
N LYS A 123 9.45 15.42 2.63
CA LYS A 123 8.77 14.44 3.49
C LYS A 123 7.35 14.87 3.83
N GLU A 124 7.17 16.14 4.18
CA GLU A 124 5.87 16.69 4.53
C GLU A 124 4.93 16.73 3.32
N ALA A 125 5.43 17.18 2.17
CA ALA A 125 4.70 17.14 0.90
C ALA A 125 4.23 15.73 0.52
N LEU A 126 5.13 14.73 0.62
CA LEU A 126 4.80 13.33 0.35
C LEU A 126 3.72 12.81 1.31
N ARG A 127 3.81 13.13 2.60
CA ARG A 127 2.81 12.72 3.58
C ARG A 127 1.44 13.30 3.28
N ILE A 128 1.37 14.61 3.03
CA ILE A 128 0.11 15.29 2.69
C ILE A 128 -0.50 14.67 1.43
N ALA A 129 0.30 14.48 0.38
CA ALA A 129 -0.20 13.90 -0.86
C ALA A 129 -0.72 12.47 -0.67
N LEU A 130 -0.03 11.64 0.12
CA LEU A 130 -0.46 10.26 0.42
C LEU A 130 -1.69 10.23 1.32
N GLU A 131 -1.84 11.19 2.24
CA GLU A 131 -3.03 11.35 3.08
C GLU A 131 -4.25 11.78 2.24
N GLU A 132 -4.07 12.71 1.30
CA GLU A 132 -5.12 13.11 0.36
C GLU A 132 -5.55 11.95 -0.54
N GLU A 133 -4.59 11.18 -1.07
CA GLU A 133 -4.87 9.97 -1.85
C GLU A 133 -5.67 8.95 -1.04
N LEU A 134 -5.29 8.75 0.23
CA LEU A 134 -6.01 7.86 1.15
C LEU A 134 -7.46 8.31 1.34
N VAL A 135 -7.70 9.61 1.54
CA VAL A 135 -9.05 10.18 1.68
C VAL A 135 -9.87 9.97 0.40
N GLN A 136 -9.29 10.23 -0.78
CA GLN A 136 -9.98 10.01 -2.06
C GLN A 136 -10.37 8.54 -2.24
N LEU A 137 -9.48 7.63 -1.88
CA LEU A 137 -9.78 6.20 -1.92
C LEU A 137 -10.89 5.85 -0.94
N GLU A 138 -10.89 6.38 0.28
CA GLU A 138 -11.96 6.12 1.27
C GLU A 138 -13.31 6.73 0.84
N ASP A 139 -13.34 7.91 0.24
CA ASP A 139 -14.54 8.67 -0.11
C ASP A 139 -15.29 8.14 -1.35
N ILE A 140 -14.66 7.32 -2.20
CA ILE A 140 -15.33 6.69 -3.36
C ILE A 140 -16.50 5.75 -2.95
N GLU A 141 -16.72 5.51 -1.64
CA GLU A 141 -17.85 4.73 -1.11
C GLU A 141 -19.13 5.55 -0.77
N ALA A 142 -19.18 6.87 -1.02
CA ALA A 142 -20.33 7.73 -0.70
C ALA A 142 -21.30 8.02 -1.85
#